data_AF-A0A7Y3AAI2-F1
#
_entry.id   AF-A0A7Y3AAI2-F1
#
_cell.length_a   1.000
_cell.length_b   1.000
_cell.length_c   1.000
_cell.angle_alpha   90.00
_cell.angle_beta   90.00
_cell.angle_gamma   90.00
#
_symmetry.space_group_name_H-M   'P 1'
#
loop_
_entity.id
_entity.type
_entity.pdbx_description
1 polymer ?
#
loop_
_entity_poly.entity_id
_entity_poly.type
_entity_poly.pdbx_seq_one_letter_code
_entity_poly.pdbx_strand_id
1 'polypeptide(L)'
;MSIDIGAGPLEAPPPPTKARRRPAPRLLYVLGALAIAPAALPLVELLFRVVGSPGTVAETLGSARTWELVWRTLWFTAVVTASAAALGVTTAWATTRTDLPGARLWSVLVSLPLAIPSYVMVLVLLSLFGPRGLIADATGWTVPAAS
;
A
#
# COMPACT_ATOMS: atom_id res chain seq x y z
N MET A 1 47.39 -34.70 -27.72
CA MET A 1 46.28 -34.14 -28.52
C MET A 1 45.72 -32.98 -27.72
N SER A 2 46.32 -31.81 -27.92
CA SER A 2 46.09 -30.61 -27.11
C SER A 2 44.86 -29.89 -27.65
N ILE A 3 43.85 -29.71 -26.82
CA ILE A 3 42.65 -28.95 -27.17
C ILE A 3 43.04 -27.48 -27.06
N ASP A 4 43.34 -26.86 -28.19
CA ASP A 4 43.38 -25.40 -28.34
C ASP A 4 41.96 -24.87 -28.15
N ILE A 5 41.59 -24.60 -26.90
CA ILE A 5 40.44 -23.77 -26.57
C ILE A 5 40.82 -22.37 -27.01
N GLY A 6 40.41 -21.99 -28.22
CA GLY A 6 40.60 -20.66 -28.77
C GLY A 6 40.06 -19.63 -27.79
N ALA A 7 40.96 -19.06 -27.00
CA ALA A 7 40.77 -17.78 -26.34
C ALA A 7 40.74 -16.73 -27.46
N GLY A 8 39.58 -16.60 -28.10
CA GLY A 8 39.28 -15.42 -28.90
C GLY A 8 39.59 -14.18 -28.06
N PRO A 9 40.10 -13.09 -28.66
CA PRO A 9 40.43 -11.87 -27.94
C PRO A 9 39.26 -11.53 -27.02
N LEU A 10 39.52 -11.30 -25.73
CA LEU A 10 38.50 -10.90 -24.76
C LEU A 10 37.81 -9.66 -25.30
N GLU A 11 36.69 -9.85 -26.00
CA GLU A 11 35.93 -8.77 -26.61
C GLU A 11 35.33 -8.01 -25.42
N ALA A 12 36.03 -6.95 -25.04
CA ALA A 12 35.66 -6.14 -23.90
C ALA A 12 34.19 -5.74 -24.10
N PRO A 13 33.33 -5.93 -23.08
CA PRO A 13 31.92 -5.60 -23.21
C PRO A 13 31.83 -4.16 -23.73
N PRO A 14 31.03 -3.91 -24.78
CA PRO A 14 30.96 -2.60 -25.39
C PRO A 14 30.71 -1.55 -24.30
N PRO A 15 31.43 -0.43 -24.31
CA PRO A 15 31.33 0.56 -23.26
C PRO A 15 29.86 0.97 -23.08
N PRO A 16 29.36 1.13 -21.84
CA PRO A 16 27.98 1.49 -21.61
C PRO A 16 27.67 2.78 -22.36
N THR A 17 26.84 2.66 -23.40
CA THR A 17 26.41 3.78 -24.22
C THR A 17 25.69 4.77 -23.31
N LYS A 18 26.31 5.92 -23.03
CA LYS A 18 25.72 6.98 -22.21
C LYS A 18 24.37 7.36 -22.83
N ALA A 19 23.28 6.94 -22.20
CA ALA A 19 21.93 7.28 -22.64
C ALA A 19 21.80 8.81 -22.64
N ARG A 20 21.74 9.40 -23.84
CA ARG A 20 21.60 10.84 -24.02
C ARG A 20 20.23 11.23 -23.44
N ARG A 21 20.22 11.83 -22.24
CA ARG A 21 18.99 12.41 -21.65
C ARG A 21 18.52 13.52 -22.59
N ARG A 22 17.51 13.26 -23.39
CA ARG A 22 16.85 14.31 -24.18
C ARG A 22 16.14 15.23 -23.20
N PRO A 23 16.28 16.56 -23.31
CA PRO A 23 15.52 17.47 -22.47
C PRO A 23 14.04 17.19 -22.69
N ALA A 24 13.31 16.93 -21.60
CA ALA A 24 11.89 16.67 -21.66
C ALA A 24 11.18 17.86 -22.32
N PRO A 25 10.33 17.66 -23.35
CA PRO A 25 9.61 18.75 -23.99
C PRO A 25 8.79 19.53 -22.96
N ARG A 26 8.74 20.86 -23.09
CA ARG A 26 8.01 21.77 -22.17
C ARG A 26 6.57 21.33 -21.90
N LEU A 27 5.94 20.66 -22.85
CA LEU A 27 4.61 20.06 -22.74
C LEU A 27 4.48 19.07 -21.57
N LEU A 28 5.51 18.23 -21.30
CA LEU A 28 5.48 17.27 -20.19
C LEU A 28 5.50 17.97 -18.83
N TYR A 29 6.21 19.10 -18.70
CA TYR A 29 6.19 19.90 -17.47
C TYR A 29 4.84 20.58 -17.27
N VAL A 30 4.22 21.09 -18.33
CA VAL A 30 2.88 21.70 -18.25
C VAL A 30 1.83 20.65 -17.87
N LEU A 31 1.87 19.46 -18.48
CA LEU A 31 0.97 18.35 -18.13
C LEU A 31 1.21 17.84 -16.70
N GLY A 32 2.46 17.73 -16.28
CA GLY A 32 2.82 17.37 -14.91
C GLY A 32 2.34 18.41 -13.89
N ALA A 33 2.53 19.71 -14.19
CA ALA A 33 2.04 20.79 -13.35
C ALA A 33 0.52 20.82 -13.26
N LEU A 34 -0.18 20.60 -14.37
CA LEU A 34 -1.65 20.53 -14.40
C LEU A 34 -2.19 19.34 -13.59
N ALA A 35 -1.49 18.21 -13.59
CA ALA A 35 -1.86 17.04 -12.78
C ALA A 35 -1.64 17.26 -11.27
N ILE A 36 -0.57 17.97 -10.89
CA ILE A 36 -0.22 18.22 -9.48
C ILE A 36 -1.03 19.38 -8.88
N ALA A 37 -1.34 20.41 -9.68
CA ALA A 37 -2.03 21.62 -9.23
C ALA A 37 -3.29 21.34 -8.38
N PRO A 38 -4.26 20.51 -8.81
CA PRO A 38 -5.45 20.22 -7.99
C PRO A 38 -5.14 19.45 -6.70
N ALA A 39 -4.09 18.60 -6.67
CA ALA A 39 -3.65 17.91 -5.47
C ALA A 39 -2.96 18.86 -4.47
N ALA A 40 -2.39 19.97 -4.95
CA ALA A 40 -1.78 20.99 -4.11
C ALA A 40 -2.82 21.93 -3.46
N LEU A 41 -4.00 22.11 -4.07
CA LEU A 41 -5.07 22.96 -3.53
C LEU A 41 -5.40 22.68 -2.05
N PRO A 42 -5.69 21.43 -1.61
CA PRO A 42 -6.01 21.18 -0.20
C PRO A 42 -4.84 21.46 0.75
N LEU A 43 -3.59 21.32 0.28
CA LEU A 43 -2.41 21.64 1.08
C LEU A 43 -2.25 23.15 1.26
N VAL A 44 -2.52 23.92 0.19
CA VAL A 44 -2.49 25.38 0.23
C VAL A 44 -3.60 25.92 1.13
N GLU A 45 -4.82 25.41 0.99
CA GLU A 45 -5.95 25.72 1.88
C GLU A 45 -5.64 25.37 3.34
N LEU A 46 -5.04 24.20 3.58
CA LEU A 46 -4.61 23.81 4.92
C LEU A 46 -3.62 24.81 5.50
N LEU A 47 -2.66 25.28 4.70
CA LEU A 47 -1.67 26.25 5.15
C LEU A 47 -2.32 27.60 5.50
N PHE A 48 -3.23 28.10 4.64
CA PHE A 48 -3.99 29.31 4.92
C PHE A 48 -4.85 29.16 6.17
N ARG A 49 -5.47 27.99 6.38
CA ARG A 49 -6.29 27.70 7.56
C ARG A 49 -5.46 27.67 8.84
N VAL A 50 -4.27 27.08 8.81
CA VAL A 50 -3.35 27.03 9.96
C VAL A 50 -2.82 28.41 10.32
N VAL A 51 -2.40 29.21 9.33
CA VAL A 51 -1.86 30.56 9.55
C VAL A 51 -2.95 31.57 9.93
N GLY A 52 -4.15 31.44 9.37
CA GLY A 52 -5.28 32.33 9.63
C GLY A 52 -5.98 32.11 10.98
N SER A 53 -5.74 30.98 11.67
CA SER A 53 -6.42 30.65 12.93
C SER A 53 -5.51 29.99 13.98
N PRO A 54 -4.42 30.66 14.43
CA PRO A 54 -3.45 30.08 15.35
C PRO A 54 -4.04 29.67 16.72
N GLY A 55 -5.06 30.38 17.21
CA GLY A 55 -5.76 30.03 18.45
C GLY A 55 -6.48 28.67 18.38
N THR A 56 -7.22 28.43 17.31
CA THR A 56 -7.92 27.14 17.07
C THR A 56 -6.95 25.98 16.90
N VAL A 57 -5.78 26.23 16.28
CA VAL A 57 -4.73 25.22 16.15
C VAL A 57 -4.16 24.83 17.52
N ALA A 58 -3.86 25.81 18.37
CA ALA A 58 -3.34 25.56 19.72
C ALA A 58 -4.33 24.76 20.58
N GLU A 59 -5.63 25.11 20.53
CA GLU A 59 -6.68 24.36 21.23
C GLU A 59 -6.83 22.92 20.70
N THR A 60 -6.74 22.75 19.38
CA THR A 60 -6.84 21.43 18.75
C THR A 60 -5.63 20.55 19.10
N LEU A 61 -4.42 21.10 19.09
CA LEU A 61 -3.20 20.37 19.46
C LEU A 61 -3.13 20.08 20.97
N GLY A 62 -3.66 20.96 21.81
CA GLY A 62 -3.76 20.74 23.25
C GLY A 62 -4.89 19.78 23.65
N SER A 63 -5.79 19.44 22.72
CA SER A 63 -6.91 18.54 23.00
C SER A 63 -6.44 17.10 23.19
N ALA A 64 -6.82 16.48 24.30
CA ALA A 64 -6.60 15.07 24.57
C ALA A 64 -7.14 14.16 23.46
N ARG A 65 -8.24 14.56 22.80
CA ARG A 65 -8.84 13.82 21.68
C ARG A 65 -7.90 13.73 20.49
N THR A 66 -7.20 14.82 20.15
CA THR A 66 -6.25 14.83 19.03
C THR A 66 -5.10 13.88 19.30
N TRP A 67 -4.56 13.90 20.53
CA TRP A 67 -3.50 12.99 20.91
C TRP A 67 -3.93 11.53 20.93
N GLU A 68 -5.15 11.26 21.42
CA GLU A 68 -5.72 9.92 21.39
C GLU A 68 -5.91 9.40 19.96
N LEU A 69 -6.37 10.25 19.03
CA LEU A 69 -6.47 9.89 17.62
C LEU A 69 -5.11 9.57 17.01
N VAL A 70 -4.10 10.43 17.25
CA VAL A 70 -2.72 10.21 16.78
C VAL A 70 -2.19 8.88 17.30
N TRP A 71 -2.33 8.61 18.60
CA TRP A 71 -1.88 7.37 19.21
C TRP A 71 -2.60 6.15 18.63
N ARG A 72 -3.92 6.20 18.49
CA ARG A 72 -4.71 5.11 17.88
C ARG A 72 -4.27 4.81 16.46
N THR A 73 -4.04 5.83 15.63
CA THR A 73 -3.56 5.64 14.26
C THR A 73 -2.16 5.05 14.24
N LEU A 74 -1.23 5.56 15.05
CA LEU A 74 0.14 5.04 15.13
C LEU A 74 0.16 3.58 15.57
N TRP A 75 -0.59 3.24 16.62
CA TRP A 75 -0.71 1.88 17.12
C TRP A 75 -1.31 0.95 16.06
N PHE A 76 -2.41 1.37 15.43
CA PHE A 76 -3.05 0.59 14.37
C PHE A 76 -2.10 0.35 13.18
N THR A 77 -1.43 1.40 12.70
CA THR A 77 -0.43 1.28 11.64
C THR A 77 0.70 0.34 12.03
N ALA A 78 1.24 0.46 13.25
CA ALA A 78 2.32 -0.42 13.72
C ALA A 78 1.90 -1.90 13.76
N VAL A 79 0.71 -2.19 14.32
CA VAL A 79 0.17 -3.55 14.39
C VAL A 79 -0.07 -4.13 12.99
N VAL A 80 -0.67 -3.35 12.09
CA VAL A 80 -0.94 -3.78 10.71
C VAL A 80 0.37 -4.02 9.95
N THR A 81 1.34 -3.12 10.04
CA THR A 81 2.64 -3.28 9.39
C THR A 81 3.39 -4.50 9.91
N ALA A 82 3.43 -4.71 11.23
CA ALA A 82 4.06 -5.88 11.83
C ALA A 82 3.38 -7.19 11.37
N SER A 83 2.06 -7.21 11.34
CA SER A 83 1.28 -8.37 10.87
C SER A 83 1.53 -8.65 9.39
N ALA A 84 1.49 -7.62 8.54
CA ALA A 84 1.75 -7.74 7.11
C ALA A 84 3.20 -8.21 6.84
N ALA A 85 4.18 -7.70 7.58
CA ALA A 85 5.57 -8.14 7.48
C ALA A 85 5.70 -9.61 7.92
N ALA A 86 5.08 -10.02 9.02
CA ALA A 86 5.10 -11.41 9.48
C ALA A 86 4.51 -12.36 8.43
N LEU A 87 3.35 -12.02 7.86
CA LEU A 87 2.71 -12.81 6.79
C LEU A 87 3.58 -12.86 5.53
N GLY A 88 4.13 -11.71 5.10
CA GLY A 88 5.00 -11.62 3.93
C GLY A 88 6.28 -12.44 4.09
N VAL A 89 6.96 -12.32 5.24
CA VAL A 89 8.18 -13.06 5.57
C VAL A 89 7.88 -14.56 5.68
N THR A 90 6.81 -14.95 6.36
CA THR A 90 6.43 -16.37 6.49
C THR A 90 6.14 -16.98 5.14
N THR A 91 5.41 -16.28 4.27
CA THR A 91 5.11 -16.75 2.92
C THR A 91 6.38 -16.85 2.08
N ALA A 92 7.25 -15.83 2.11
CA ALA A 92 8.51 -15.83 1.38
C ALA A 92 9.46 -16.96 1.85
N TRP A 93 9.55 -17.16 3.16
CA TRP A 93 10.34 -18.24 3.76
C TRP A 93 9.78 -19.61 3.36
N ALA A 94 8.46 -19.79 3.44
CA ALA A 94 7.81 -21.03 3.03
C ALA A 94 8.05 -21.34 1.55
N THR A 95 8.03 -20.35 0.65
CA THR A 95 8.29 -20.58 -0.79
C THR A 95 9.75 -20.88 -1.14
N THR A 96 10.70 -20.52 -0.27
CA THR A 96 12.15 -20.72 -0.53
C THR A 96 12.70 -21.97 0.14
N ARG A 97 12.10 -22.39 1.28
CA ARG A 97 12.51 -23.57 2.05
C ARG A 97 11.67 -24.82 1.78
N THR A 98 10.47 -24.66 1.24
CA THR A 98 9.57 -25.75 0.86
C THR A 98 9.16 -25.56 -0.60
N ASP A 99 9.30 -26.59 -1.43
CA ASP A 99 8.78 -26.64 -2.80
C ASP A 99 7.23 -26.69 -2.76
N LEU A 100 6.61 -25.60 -2.32
CA LEU A 100 5.15 -25.45 -2.28
C LEU A 100 4.64 -25.35 -3.72
N PRO A 101 3.87 -26.34 -4.22
CA PRO A 101 3.31 -26.29 -5.55
C PRO A 101 2.30 -25.14 -5.61
N GLY A 102 2.61 -24.09 -6.38
CA GLY A 102 1.70 -22.97 -6.59
C GLY A 102 1.97 -21.71 -5.76
N ALA A 103 3.23 -21.40 -5.43
CA ALA A 103 3.63 -20.10 -4.87
C ALA A 103 2.97 -18.89 -5.57
N ARG A 104 2.81 -18.97 -6.89
CA ARG A 104 2.12 -17.96 -7.71
C ARG A 104 0.62 -17.84 -7.38
N LEU A 105 -0.06 -18.93 -7.03
CA LEU A 105 -1.47 -18.92 -6.61
C LEU A 105 -1.63 -18.22 -5.26
N TRP A 106 -0.73 -18.48 -4.30
CA TRP A 106 -0.70 -17.80 -3.00
C TRP A 106 -0.44 -16.29 -3.15
N SER A 107 0.52 -15.89 -3.99
CA SER A 107 0.74 -14.47 -4.29
C SER A 107 -0.49 -13.80 -4.92
N VAL A 108 -1.18 -14.49 -5.83
CA VAL A 108 -2.42 -14.00 -6.46
C VAL A 108 -3.54 -13.87 -5.43
N LEU A 109 -3.75 -14.88 -4.57
CA LEU A 109 -4.77 -14.85 -3.52
C LEU A 109 -4.53 -13.73 -2.49
N VAL A 110 -3.26 -13.45 -2.15
CA VAL A 110 -2.89 -12.33 -1.27
C VAL A 110 -3.07 -10.98 -1.96
N SER A 111 -2.89 -10.92 -3.27
CA SER A 111 -3.06 -9.69 -4.06
C SER A 111 -4.52 -9.42 -4.46
N LEU A 112 -5.35 -10.46 -4.53
CA LEU A 112 -6.77 -10.39 -4.87
C LEU A 112 -7.55 -9.41 -3.97
N PRO A 113 -7.46 -9.44 -2.63
CA PRO A 113 -8.14 -8.46 -1.78
C PRO A 113 -7.62 -7.03 -1.97
N LEU A 114 -6.39 -6.84 -2.46
CA LEU A 114 -5.85 -5.52 -2.76
C LEU A 114 -6.47 -4.89 -4.01
N ALA A 115 -6.88 -5.73 -4.97
CA ALA A 115 -7.60 -5.30 -6.18
C ALA A 115 -9.09 -5.06 -5.90
N ILE A 116 -9.64 -5.68 -4.86
CA ILE A 116 -11.04 -5.50 -4.45
C ILE A 116 -11.18 -4.13 -3.76
N PRO A 117 -12.07 -3.24 -4.23
CA PRO A 117 -12.33 -1.97 -3.56
C PRO A 117 -12.77 -2.19 -2.10
N SER A 118 -12.27 -1.36 -1.18
CA SER A 118 -12.56 -1.47 0.26
C SER A 118 -14.06 -1.57 0.59
N TYR A 119 -14.91 -0.86 -0.18
CA TYR A 119 -16.36 -0.92 -0.01
C TYR A 119 -16.93 -2.33 -0.21
N VAL A 120 -16.44 -3.06 -1.23
CA VAL A 120 -16.88 -4.44 -1.50
C VAL A 120 -16.49 -5.36 -0.35
N MET A 121 -15.31 -5.17 0.23
CA MET A 121 -14.86 -5.95 1.40
C MET A 121 -15.81 -5.77 2.60
N VAL A 122 -16.25 -4.53 2.87
CA VAL A 122 -17.22 -4.25 3.93
C VAL A 122 -18.56 -4.92 3.63
N LEU A 123 -19.06 -4.88 2.39
CA LEU A 123 -20.31 -5.55 2.01
C LEU A 123 -20.23 -7.07 2.19
N VAL A 124 -19.11 -7.69 1.82
CA VAL A 124 -18.90 -9.15 2.00
C VAL A 124 -18.85 -9.49 3.49
N LEU A 125 -18.11 -8.71 4.29
CA LEU A 125 -18.07 -8.88 5.74
C LEU A 125 -19.45 -8.70 6.37
N LEU A 126 -20.22 -7.69 5.95
CA LEU A 126 -21.58 -7.45 6.43
C LEU A 126 -22.54 -8.56 5.99
N SER A 127 -22.35 -9.14 4.81
CA SER A 127 -23.18 -10.25 4.31
C SER A 127 -22.84 -11.57 5.00
N LEU A 128 -21.62 -11.72 5.51
CA LEU A 128 -21.19 -12.91 6.27
C LEU A 128 -21.56 -12.78 7.75
N PHE A 129 -21.17 -11.67 8.38
CA PHE A 129 -21.22 -11.44 9.83
C PHE A 129 -22.35 -10.50 10.28
N GLY A 130 -23.17 -9.98 9.37
CA GLY A 130 -24.30 -9.12 9.73
C GLY A 130 -25.43 -9.89 10.43
N PRO A 131 -26.41 -9.16 11.01
CA PRO A 131 -27.53 -9.78 11.75
C PRO A 131 -28.40 -10.74 10.93
N ARG A 132 -28.35 -10.63 9.59
CA ARG A 132 -28.99 -11.53 8.61
C ARG A 132 -27.97 -12.15 7.65
N GLY A 133 -26.73 -12.28 8.11
CA GLY A 133 -25.64 -12.80 7.30
C GLY A 133 -25.64 -14.31 7.24
N LEU A 134 -24.93 -14.88 6.26
CA LEU A 134 -24.85 -16.33 6.05
C LEU A 134 -24.40 -17.09 7.30
N ILE A 135 -23.55 -16.49 8.15
CA ILE A 135 -23.11 -17.11 9.40
C ILE A 135 -24.24 -17.11 10.43
N ALA A 136 -25.02 -16.04 10.55
CA ALA A 136 -26.17 -15.97 11.45
C ALA A 136 -27.25 -17.00 11.04
N ASP A 137 -27.49 -17.14 9.74
CA ASP A 137 -28.43 -18.14 9.19
C ASP A 137 -27.94 -19.58 9.39
N ALA A 138 -26.62 -19.82 9.24
CA ALA A 138 -26.05 -21.15 9.39
C ALA A 138 -25.79 -21.58 10.86
N THR A 139 -25.49 -20.64 11.74
CA THR A 139 -25.15 -20.92 13.16
C THR A 139 -26.26 -20.58 14.15
N GLY A 140 -27.30 -19.87 13.72
CA GLY A 140 -28.37 -19.37 14.60
C GLY A 140 -27.90 -18.33 15.62
N TRP A 141 -26.64 -17.90 15.55
CA TRP A 141 -26.06 -16.91 16.44
C TRP A 141 -26.50 -15.51 16.01
N THR A 142 -27.66 -15.09 16.50
CA THR A 142 -28.15 -13.73 16.30
C THR A 142 -27.44 -12.81 17.28
N VAL A 143 -26.66 -11.87 16.75
CA VAL A 143 -26.13 -10.78 17.56
C VAL A 143 -27.34 -9.95 18.01
N PRO A 144 -27.59 -9.77 19.32
CA PRO A 144 -28.76 -9.05 19.80
C PRO A 144 -28.80 -7.67 19.16
N ALA A 145 -29.91 -7.33 18.51
CA ALA A 145 -30.11 -5.99 17.99
C ALA A 145 -30.09 -5.04 19.20
N ALA A 146 -29.08 -4.17 19.28
CA ALA A 146 -29.08 -3.06 20.22
C ALA A 146 -30.26 -2.16 19.83
N SER A 147 -31.33 -2.25 20.62
CA SER A 147 -32.54 -1.42 20.54
C SER A 147 -32.24 0.03 20.88
#